data_AF-A0A645GZ99-F1
#
_entry.id   AF-A0A645GZ99-F1
#
_cell.length_a   1.000
_cell.length_b   1.000
_cell.length_c   1.000
_cell.angle_alpha   90.00
_cell.angle_beta   90.00
_cell.angle_gamma   90.00
#
_symmetry.space_group_name_H-M   'P 1'
#
loop_
_entity.id
_entity.type
_entity.pdbx_description
1 polymer ?
#
loop_
_entity_poly.entity_id
_entity_poly.type
_entity_poly.pdbx_seq_one_letter_code
_entity_poly.pdbx_strand_id
1 'polypeptide(L)'
;MIEDKHSSLVDLLTELKTLEQSIYFVGSDCQKFETELNEALPEVTINLIPQWDIPNGTVLANLGAQAVPVSDVQAFLPRYLKKVEAEEKWLETHTPGAESYVEKI
;
A
#
# COMPACT_ATOMS: atom_id res chain seq x y z
N MET A 1 -8.13 11.23 5.98
CA MET A 1 -6.89 10.48 5.69
C MET A 1 -7.30 9.26 4.89
N ILE A 2 -6.64 8.97 3.76
CA ILE A 2 -6.94 7.78 2.96
C ILE A 2 -6.43 6.54 3.71
N GLU A 3 -7.24 5.49 3.81
CA GLU A 3 -6.80 4.23 4.40
C GLU A 3 -5.86 3.46 3.46
N ASP A 4 -4.89 2.75 4.04
CA ASP A 4 -3.99 1.87 3.30
C ASP A 4 -4.77 0.71 2.63
N LYS A 5 -4.59 0.57 1.32
CA LYS A 5 -5.39 -0.30 0.44
C LYS A 5 -4.59 -0.74 -0.79
N HIS A 6 -5.05 -1.82 -1.42
CA HIS A 6 -4.65 -2.18 -2.78
C HIS A 6 -5.68 -1.62 -3.77
N SER A 7 -5.25 -0.81 -4.74
CA SER A 7 -6.14 -0.22 -5.77
C SER A 7 -5.43 -0.06 -7.10
N SER A 8 -6.22 0.20 -8.16
CA SER A 8 -5.65 0.65 -9.43
C SER A 8 -5.08 2.07 -9.30
N LEU A 9 -4.16 2.44 -10.19
CA LEU A 9 -3.62 3.80 -10.25
C LEU A 9 -4.72 4.83 -10.58
N VAL A 10 -5.65 4.47 -11.47
CA VAL A 10 -6.74 5.36 -11.91
C VAL A 10 -7.67 5.72 -10.74
N ASP A 11 -8.05 4.72 -9.94
CA ASP A 11 -8.91 4.94 -8.77
C ASP A 11 -8.19 5.76 -7.70
N LEU A 12 -6.89 5.47 -7.49
CA LEU A 12 -6.06 6.23 -6.56
C LEU A 12 -5.98 7.71 -6.98
N LEU A 13 -5.69 8.00 -8.24
CA LEU A 13 -5.59 9.39 -8.74
C LEU A 13 -6.91 10.14 -8.65
N THR A 14 -8.03 9.44 -8.84
CA THR A 14 -9.38 10.02 -8.69
C THR A 14 -9.62 10.47 -7.25
N GLU A 15 -9.25 9.64 -6.27
CA GLU A 15 -9.39 9.97 -4.86
C GLU A 15 -8.42 11.07 -4.43
N LEU A 16 -7.15 11.00 -4.86
CA LEU A 16 -6.12 11.97 -4.51
C LEU A 16 -6.45 13.39 -4.97
N LYS A 17 -7.13 13.55 -6.12
CA LYS A 17 -7.63 14.85 -6.60
C LYS A 17 -8.57 15.55 -5.61
N THR A 18 -9.25 14.79 -4.73
CA THR A 18 -10.19 15.34 -3.74
C THR A 18 -9.51 15.89 -2.49
N LEU A 19 -8.23 15.59 -2.28
CA LEU A 19 -7.53 15.94 -1.03
C LEU A 19 -7.04 17.40 -0.98
N GLU A 20 -7.00 18.11 -2.12
CA GLU A 20 -6.50 19.50 -2.23
C GLU A 20 -5.19 19.74 -1.47
N GLN A 21 -4.27 18.76 -1.53
CA GLN A 21 -2.99 18.75 -0.81
C GLN A 21 -1.85 18.45 -1.76
N SER A 22 -0.65 18.93 -1.42
CA SER A 22 0.57 18.52 -2.10
C SER A 22 0.84 17.05 -1.80
N ILE A 23 1.11 16.27 -2.85
CA ILE A 23 1.32 14.83 -2.76
C ILE A 23 2.74 14.52 -3.24
N TYR A 24 3.47 13.77 -2.42
CA TYR A 24 4.81 13.28 -2.72
C TYR A 24 4.75 11.77 -2.94
N PHE A 25 5.03 11.33 -4.18
CA PHE A 25 5.03 9.92 -4.57
C PHE A 25 6.42 9.29 -4.35
N VAL A 26 6.43 8.11 -3.73
CA VAL A 26 7.61 7.28 -3.52
C VAL A 26 7.36 5.88 -4.07
N GLY A 27 8.42 5.22 -4.56
CA GLY A 27 8.38 3.87 -5.10
C GLY A 27 8.90 3.81 -6.53
N SER A 28 9.56 2.72 -6.87
CA SER A 28 10.22 2.53 -8.18
C SER A 28 9.26 2.62 -9.36
N ASP A 29 7.98 2.32 -9.14
CA ASP A 29 6.97 2.35 -10.18
C ASP A 29 6.48 3.77 -10.51
N CYS A 30 6.70 4.75 -9.63
CA CYS A 30 6.30 6.14 -9.89
C CYS A 30 6.99 6.71 -11.14
N GLN A 31 8.24 6.29 -11.40
CA GLN A 31 8.98 6.67 -12.61
C GLN A 31 8.36 6.09 -13.89
N LYS A 32 7.70 4.92 -13.80
CA LYS A 32 7.04 4.28 -14.94
C LYS A 32 5.73 4.97 -15.33
N PHE A 33 5.10 5.62 -14.35
CA PHE A 33 3.81 6.30 -14.49
C PHE A 33 3.95 7.83 -14.42
N GLU A 34 5.16 8.36 -14.63
CA GLU A 34 5.44 9.80 -14.48
C GLU A 34 4.49 10.66 -15.31
N THR A 35 4.23 10.26 -16.56
CA THR A 35 3.31 10.97 -17.46
C THR A 35 1.89 11.00 -16.88
N GLU A 36 1.35 9.84 -16.51
CA GLU A 36 0.00 9.70 -15.95
C GLU A 36 -0.16 10.46 -14.64
N LEU A 37 0.87 10.46 -13.79
CA LEU A 37 0.91 11.21 -12.54
C LEU A 37 0.86 12.72 -12.78
N ASN A 38 1.71 13.25 -13.67
CA ASN A 38 1.76 14.67 -13.99
C ASN A 38 0.48 15.17 -14.70
N GLU A 39 -0.10 14.34 -15.58
CA GLU A 39 -1.37 14.67 -16.24
C GLU A 39 -2.55 14.71 -15.27
N ALA A 40 -2.60 13.77 -14.31
CA ALA A 40 -3.68 13.71 -13.35
C ALA A 40 -3.51 14.72 -12.21
N LEU A 41 -2.28 14.97 -11.76
CA LEU A 41 -1.95 15.82 -10.63
C LEU A 41 -0.81 16.77 -11.03
N PRO A 42 -1.11 17.95 -11.61
CA PRO A 42 -0.09 18.85 -12.15
C PRO A 42 0.94 19.38 -11.14
N GLU A 43 0.59 19.37 -9.84
CA GLU A 43 1.46 19.81 -8.74
C GLU A 43 2.08 18.62 -7.97
N VAL A 44 2.10 17.43 -8.57
CA VAL A 44 2.67 16.24 -7.96
C VAL A 44 4.20 16.36 -7.82
N THR A 45 4.73 15.86 -6.72
CA THR A 45 6.18 15.66 -6.58
C THR A 45 6.47 14.17 -6.64
N ILE A 46 7.40 13.76 -7.51
CA ILE A 46 7.84 12.37 -7.64
C ILE A 46 9.27 12.25 -7.09
N ASN A 47 9.52 11.25 -6.25
CA ASN A 47 10.84 10.99 -5.71
C ASN A 47 11.85 10.68 -6.82
N LEU A 48 13.00 11.35 -6.78
CA LEU A 48 14.10 11.17 -7.73
C LEU A 48 15.31 10.42 -7.14
N ILE A 49 15.25 10.05 -5.86
CA ILE A 49 16.36 9.38 -5.16
C ILE A 49 16.02 7.90 -5.00
N PRO A 50 16.60 6.98 -5.80
CA PRO A 50 16.19 5.56 -5.81
C PRO A 50 16.32 4.86 -4.45
N GLN A 51 17.26 5.31 -3.61
CA GLN A 51 17.45 4.74 -2.27
C GLN A 51 16.30 5.08 -1.32
N TRP A 52 15.47 6.08 -1.64
CA TRP A 52 14.29 6.47 -0.86
C TRP A 52 13.02 5.76 -1.34
N ASP A 53 13.06 5.07 -2.48
CA ASP A 53 11.96 4.23 -2.97
C ASP A 53 11.87 2.88 -2.26
N ILE A 54 12.83 2.56 -1.39
CA ILE A 54 12.87 1.34 -0.59
C ILE A 54 12.90 1.66 0.91
N PRO A 55 12.31 0.79 1.77
CA PRO A 55 12.37 0.98 3.21
C PRO A 55 13.82 0.99 3.73
N ASN A 56 14.15 1.98 4.56
CA ASN A 56 15.46 2.10 5.19
C ASN A 56 15.41 1.66 6.67
N GLY A 57 16.22 0.66 7.03
CA GLY A 57 16.24 0.10 8.39
C GLY A 57 16.59 1.10 9.49
N THR A 58 17.50 2.04 9.24
CA THR A 58 17.86 3.09 10.21
C THR A 58 16.72 4.07 10.42
N VAL A 59 16.03 4.46 9.35
CA VAL A 59 14.83 5.30 9.45
C VAL A 59 13.74 4.60 10.26
N LEU A 60 13.49 3.32 9.97
CA LEU A 60 12.52 2.51 10.72
C LEU A 60 12.89 2.39 12.21
N ALA A 61 14.16 2.16 12.54
CA ALA A 61 14.62 2.10 13.92
C ALA A 61 14.41 3.43 14.66
N ASN A 62 14.69 4.56 14.00
CA ASN A 62 14.48 5.89 14.57
C ASN A 62 12.98 6.19 14.82
N LEU A 63 12.11 5.81 13.88
CA LEU A 63 10.65 5.94 14.04
C LEU A 63 10.15 5.04 15.18
N GLY A 64 10.62 3.79 15.22
CA GLY A 64 10.26 2.83 16.27
C GLY A 64 10.70 3.27 17.67
N ALA A 65 11.86 3.93 17.80
CA ALA A 65 12.34 4.47 19.06
C ALA A 65 11.44 5.59 19.64
N GLN A 66 10.64 6.25 18.79
CA GLN A 66 9.71 7.31 19.17
C GLN A 66 8.26 6.82 19.27
N ALA A 67 7.96 5.63 18.75
CA ALA A 67 6.64 5.05 18.75
C ALA A 67 6.26 4.47 20.12
N VAL A 68 4.96 4.41 20.40
CA VAL A 68 4.45 3.67 21.56
C VAL A 68 4.64 2.18 21.29
N PRO A 69 5.33 1.42 22.18
CA PRO A 69 5.49 -0.01 21.99
C PRO A 69 4.15 -0.73 21.93
N VAL A 70 4.02 -1.69 21.01
CA VAL A 70 2.87 -2.60 20.98
C VAL A 70 2.90 -3.48 22.24
N SER A 71 1.73 -3.75 22.82
CA SER A 71 1.62 -4.56 24.05
C SER A 71 1.93 -6.04 23.82
N ASP A 72 1.64 -6.55 22.63
CA ASP A 72 1.88 -7.93 22.24
C ASP A 72 2.56 -7.99 20.87
N VAL A 73 3.86 -8.25 20.89
CA VAL A 73 4.67 -8.39 19.66
C VAL A 73 4.35 -9.70 18.91
N GLN A 74 3.87 -10.73 19.61
CA GLN A 74 3.56 -12.03 19.00
C GLN A 74 2.27 -11.98 18.18
N ALA A 75 1.43 -10.97 18.42
CA ALA A 75 0.23 -10.72 17.64
C ALA A 75 0.51 -10.01 16.30
N PHE A 76 1.76 -9.65 15.99
CA PHE A 76 2.10 -8.99 14.74
C PHE A 76 1.85 -9.92 13.55
N LEU A 77 0.88 -9.57 12.72
CA LEU A 77 0.50 -10.30 11.52
C LEU A 77 0.46 -9.34 10.32
N PRO A 78 0.97 -9.75 9.14
CA PRO A 78 0.81 -8.98 7.92
C PRO A 78 -0.68 -8.80 7.59
N ARG A 79 -1.07 -7.55 7.31
CA ARG A 79 -2.40 -7.23 6.76
C ARG A 79 -2.33 -7.27 5.24
N TYR A 80 -2.58 -8.43 4.65
CA TYR A 80 -2.64 -8.56 3.19
C TYR A 80 -3.89 -7.85 2.64
N LEU A 81 -3.68 -6.78 1.87
CA LEU A 81 -4.75 -5.97 1.27
C LEU A 81 -5.17 -6.46 -0.12
N LYS A 82 -4.49 -7.49 -0.63
CA LYS A 82 -4.84 -8.20 -1.86
C LYS A 82 -4.92 -9.70 -1.55
N LYS A 83 -5.90 -10.38 -2.15
CA LYS A 83 -5.95 -11.85 -2.14
C LYS A 83 -4.79 -12.42 -2.95
N VAL A 84 -4.44 -13.66 -2.65
CA VAL A 84 -3.42 -14.38 -3.42
C VAL A 84 -4.00 -14.67 -4.81
N GLU A 85 -3.22 -14.49 -5.86
CA GLU A 85 -3.67 -14.65 -7.26
C GLU A 85 -4.32 -16.02 -7.53
N ALA A 86 -3.82 -17.09 -6.89
CA ALA A 86 -4.39 -18.42 -7.00
C ALA A 86 -5.80 -18.50 -6.39
N GLU A 87 -6.04 -17.80 -5.28
CA GLU A 87 -7.35 -17.70 -4.63
C GLU A 87 -8.31 -16.88 -5.50
N GLU A 88 -7.85 -15.76 -6.08
CA GLU A 88 -8.63 -14.95 -7.01
C GLU A 88 -9.08 -15.78 -8.22
N LYS A 89 -8.16 -16.50 -8.88
CA LYS A 89 -8.46 -17.39 -10.02
C LYS A 89 -9.34 -18.58 -9.66
N TRP A 90 -9.19 -19.13 -8.46
CA TRP A 90 -10.05 -20.22 -8.00
C TRP A 90 -11.49 -19.75 -7.82
N LEU A 91 -11.68 -18.56 -7.24
CA LEU A 91 -13.00 -17.94 -7.05
C LEU A 91 -13.74 -17.58 -8.35
N GLU A 92 -13.01 -17.34 -9.44
CA GLU A 92 -13.63 -17.13 -10.78
C GLU A 92 -14.40 -18.37 -11.26
N THR A 93 -14.00 -19.56 -10.80
CA THR A 93 -14.53 -20.86 -11.28
C THR A 93 -15.22 -21.67 -10.18
N HIS A 94 -15.12 -21.24 -8.91
CA HIS A 94 -15.66 -21.96 -7.75
C HIS A 94 -16.30 -21.00 -6.76
N THR A 95 -17.54 -21.29 -6.36
CA THR A 95 -18.23 -20.56 -5.29
C THR A 95 -17.84 -21.17 -3.94
N PRO A 96 -17.26 -20.40 -2.99
CA PRO A 96 -16.96 -20.92 -1.65
C PRO A 96 -18.24 -21.37 -0.94
N GLY A 97 -18.22 -22.58 -0.37
CA GLY A 97 -19.17 -22.96 0.67
C GLY A 97 -18.90 -22.17 1.95
N ALA A 98 -19.89 -22.09 2.84
CA ALA A 98 -19.88 -21.31 4.08
C ALA A 98 -18.93 -21.85 5.18
N GLU A 99 -17.81 -22.47 4.82
CA GLU A 99 -16.85 -23.02 5.77
C GLU A 99 -15.59 -22.16 5.80
N SER A 100 -15.46 -21.38 6.88
CA SER A 100 -14.26 -20.63 7.20
C SER A 100 -13.19 -21.62 7.67
N TYR A 101 -12.36 -22.10 6.75
CA TYR A 101 -11.26 -23.01 7.07
C TYR A 101 -10.01 -22.20 7.44
N VAL A 102 -9.88 -21.82 8.71
CA VAL A 102 -8.61 -21.77 9.48
C VAL A 102 -8.98 -21.66 10.96
N GLU A 103 -8.82 -22.74 11.73
CA GLU A 103 -8.65 -22.64 13.18
C GLU A 103 -7.19 -22.28 13.49
N LYS A 104 -7.00 -21.25 14.32
CA LYS A 104 -5.70 -20.89 14.90
C LYS A 104 -5.41 -21.89 16.03
N ILE A 105 -4.36 -22.68 15.91
CA ILE A 105 -3.73 -23.39 17.06
C ILE A 105 -2.68 -22.45 17.66
#